data_AF-A0A8H7SE26-F1
#
_entry.id   AF-A0A8H7SE26-F1
#
_cell.length_a   1.000
_cell.length_b   1.000
_cell.length_c   1.000
_cell.angle_alpha   90.00
_cell.angle_beta   90.00
_cell.angle_gamma   90.00
#
_symmetry.space_group_name_H-M   'P 1'
#
loop_
_entity.id
_entity.type
_entity.pdbx_description
1 polymer ?
#
loop_
_entity_poly.entity_id
_entity_poly.type
_entity_poly.pdbx_seq_one_letter_code
_entity_poly.pdbx_strand_id
1 'polypeptide(L)'
;MGQILSSFNIRGGDAIVPDLGFDIENAKPSPDEADLYNQLTVLLVQPAPSLLESLKNYRSASDFIRDAIASPTPENEDKAWDAVSPTVDMLRDFYEYASELEENIPRLLSVLCQGDVNKNLEKHQGLTKLFADILDFVFEFDYWKMRNPTLQNDFSYYRRMLQRGRYGRASDESVSDLRSAMLEDDQANRISLFIAYPTPMLKRVIDTSTEFVTKNRLQKSVSDCLAALWSTCYHTVNKKGAQKSSQRPEVSTFFLKVMVVSIILYDHIDSHGAFTKNSPINIKHSVKIIQNNVQVPSAEKTSTSNLMSALRYNSKHLNDDSTPKAIKNVMAA
;
A
#
# COMPACT_ATOMS: atom_id res chain seq x y z
N MET A 1 37.35 -2.56 20.46
CA MET A 1 36.69 -3.85 20.74
C MET A 1 35.92 -3.75 22.04
N GLY A 2 34.73 -3.15 22.00
CA GLY A 2 33.87 -2.97 23.17
C GLY A 2 32.66 -2.12 22.76
N GLN A 3 31.46 -2.62 23.04
CA GLN A 3 30.12 -2.11 22.66
C GLN A 3 29.45 -2.71 21.39
N ILE A 4 29.33 -4.03 21.30
CA ILE A 4 28.41 -4.70 20.34
C ILE A 4 27.49 -5.72 21.06
N LEU A 5 27.08 -5.48 22.31
CA LEU A 5 26.34 -6.49 23.09
C LEU A 5 25.10 -5.98 23.84
N SER A 6 24.43 -4.91 23.38
CA SER A 6 23.26 -4.36 24.09
C SER A 6 21.92 -4.38 23.33
N SER A 7 21.77 -5.11 22.23
CA SER A 7 20.46 -5.21 21.53
C SER A 7 20.05 -6.61 21.09
N PHE A 8 20.74 -7.66 21.54
CA PHE A 8 20.20 -9.01 21.44
C PHE A 8 19.09 -9.18 22.48
N ASN A 9 17.84 -9.05 22.06
CA ASN A 9 16.67 -9.40 22.85
C ASN A 9 16.60 -10.94 22.98
N ILE A 10 17.54 -11.53 23.71
CA ILE A 10 17.52 -12.93 24.12
C ILE A 10 16.56 -13.04 25.29
N ARG A 11 15.27 -13.19 25.00
CA ARG A 11 14.32 -13.83 25.91
C ARG A 11 13.60 -14.93 25.15
N GLY A 12 14.15 -16.14 25.24
CA GLY A 12 13.46 -17.43 25.16
C GLY A 12 12.60 -17.69 23.91
N GLY A 13 13.23 -18.13 22.83
CA GLY A 13 12.55 -18.85 21.74
C GLY A 13 12.06 -18.02 20.55
N ASP A 14 12.15 -16.69 20.60
CA ASP A 14 11.82 -15.83 19.46
C ASP A 14 12.98 -15.81 18.45
N ALA A 15 12.66 -15.91 17.15
CA ALA A 15 13.64 -15.85 16.08
C ALA A 15 14.39 -14.51 16.09
N ILE A 16 15.67 -14.52 15.70
CA ILE A 16 16.50 -13.32 15.63
C ILE A 16 15.90 -12.40 14.58
N VAL A 17 15.41 -11.24 15.01
CA VAL A 17 14.87 -10.22 14.12
C VAL A 17 15.96 -9.18 13.86
N PRO A 18 16.26 -8.83 12.60
CA PRO A 18 17.21 -7.76 12.32
C PRO A 18 16.73 -6.43 12.91
N ASP A 19 17.64 -5.67 13.52
CA ASP A 19 17.41 -4.29 13.95
C ASP A 19 18.07 -3.36 12.94
N LEU A 20 17.32 -2.39 12.42
CA LEU A 20 17.85 -1.40 11.47
C LEU A 20 18.90 -0.51 12.12
N GLY A 21 18.83 -0.27 13.44
CA GLY A 21 19.82 0.52 14.16
C GLY A 21 19.80 2.04 13.87
N PHE A 22 18.84 2.54 13.09
CA PHE A 22 18.64 3.97 12.81
C PHE A 22 17.19 4.41 12.92
N ASP A 23 16.97 5.72 12.99
CA ASP A 23 15.64 6.32 13.04
C ASP A 23 15.07 6.51 11.62
N ILE A 24 14.15 5.65 11.21
CA ILE A 24 13.46 5.71 9.91
C ILE A 24 12.84 7.10 9.69
N GLU A 25 12.32 7.74 10.74
CA GLU A 25 11.59 9.00 10.61
C GLU A 25 12.46 10.13 10.05
N ASN A 26 13.72 10.17 10.50
CA ASN A 26 14.67 11.23 10.20
C ASN A 26 15.79 10.78 9.25
N ALA A 27 15.70 9.57 8.71
CA ALA A 27 16.67 9.03 7.79
C ALA A 27 16.80 9.90 6.52
N LYS A 28 18.03 10.05 6.03
CA LYS A 28 18.37 10.85 4.86
C LYS A 28 19.19 10.01 3.88
N PRO A 29 19.11 10.29 2.57
CA PRO A 29 19.93 9.58 1.61
C PRO A 29 21.41 9.86 1.82
N SER A 30 22.21 8.80 1.74
CA SER A 30 23.66 8.91 1.55
C SER A 30 23.99 9.35 0.11
N PRO A 31 25.20 9.85 -0.17
CA PRO A 31 25.62 10.21 -1.53
C PRO A 31 25.50 9.03 -2.51
N ASP A 32 25.76 7.81 -2.05
CA ASP A 32 25.73 6.58 -2.86
C ASP A 32 24.32 6.21 -3.36
N GLU A 33 23.26 6.62 -2.65
CA GLU A 33 21.87 6.31 -3.00
C GLU A 33 21.09 7.52 -3.55
N ALA A 34 21.70 8.70 -3.55
CA ALA A 34 21.03 9.97 -3.81
C ALA A 34 20.32 10.00 -5.17
N ASP A 35 20.96 9.49 -6.23
CA ASP A 35 20.38 9.50 -7.58
C ASP A 35 19.10 8.67 -7.66
N LEU A 36 19.13 7.44 -7.16
CA LEU A 36 17.96 6.57 -7.13
C LEU A 36 16.89 7.12 -6.18
N TYR A 37 17.30 7.60 -5.00
CA TYR A 37 16.40 8.20 -4.03
C TYR A 37 15.63 9.39 -4.61
N ASN A 38 16.32 10.31 -5.30
CA ASN A 38 15.70 11.48 -5.91
C ASN A 38 14.72 11.09 -7.01
N GLN A 39 15.10 10.15 -7.88
CA GLN A 39 14.20 9.64 -8.93
C GLN A 39 12.93 9.02 -8.33
N LEU A 40 13.09 8.10 -7.38
CA LEU A 40 11.96 7.42 -6.75
C LEU A 40 11.11 8.36 -5.89
N THR A 41 11.71 9.39 -5.30
CA THR A 41 10.97 10.41 -4.54
C THR A 41 10.01 11.17 -5.45
N VAL A 42 10.47 11.59 -6.63
CA VAL A 42 9.63 12.30 -7.61
C VAL A 42 8.50 11.41 -8.14
N LEU A 43 8.78 10.14 -8.42
CA LEU A 43 7.79 9.21 -9.00
C LEU A 43 6.80 8.68 -7.96
N LEU A 44 7.25 8.35 -6.75
CA LEU A 44 6.46 7.56 -5.80
C LEU A 44 6.05 8.33 -4.54
N VAL A 45 6.83 9.31 -4.08
CA VAL A 45 6.56 10.00 -2.81
C VAL A 45 5.89 11.36 -3.02
N GLN A 46 6.36 12.17 -3.97
CA GLN A 46 5.81 13.50 -4.23
C GLN A 46 4.36 13.50 -4.74
N PRO A 47 3.90 12.54 -5.57
CA PRO A 47 2.50 12.51 -6.03
C PRO A 47 1.52 12.06 -4.94
N ALA A 48 1.99 11.35 -3.90
CA ALA A 48 1.13 10.71 -2.91
C ALA A 48 0.12 11.67 -2.24
N PRO A 49 0.49 12.89 -1.78
CA PRO A 49 -0.47 13.81 -1.15
C PRO A 49 -1.60 14.25 -2.07
N SER A 50 -1.31 14.60 -3.34
CA SER A 50 -2.33 15.06 -4.29
C SER A 50 -3.26 13.93 -4.71
N LEU A 51 -2.72 12.72 -4.90
CA LEU A 51 -3.54 11.53 -5.19
C LEU A 51 -4.49 11.22 -4.02
N LEU A 52 -4.00 11.26 -2.78
CA LEU A 52 -4.86 11.06 -1.59
C LEU A 52 -5.90 12.18 -1.44
N GLU A 53 -5.55 13.42 -1.73
CA GLU A 53 -6.49 14.55 -1.67
C GLU A 53 -7.59 14.41 -2.72
N SER A 54 -7.26 14.02 -3.95
CA SER A 54 -8.24 13.77 -5.01
C SER A 54 -9.24 12.68 -4.61
N LEU A 55 -8.76 11.57 -4.05
CA LEU A 55 -9.61 10.47 -3.57
C LEU A 55 -10.50 10.86 -2.39
N LYS A 56 -9.98 11.69 -1.46
CA LYS A 56 -10.75 12.20 -0.32
C LYS A 56 -11.85 13.17 -0.77
N ASN A 57 -11.61 13.93 -1.83
CA ASN A 57 -12.53 14.91 -2.38
C ASN A 57 -13.46 14.34 -3.46
N TYR A 58 -13.36 13.04 -3.77
CA TYR A 58 -14.21 12.35 -4.73
C TYR A 58 -15.70 12.58 -4.42
N ARG A 59 -16.45 12.96 -5.47
CA ARG A 59 -17.91 13.08 -5.42
C ARG A 59 -18.50 12.20 -6.49
N SER A 60 -19.48 11.40 -6.09
CA SER A 60 -20.12 10.46 -7.01
C SER A 60 -21.04 11.17 -8.00
N ALA A 61 -21.00 10.71 -9.25
CA ALA A 61 -21.92 11.08 -10.32
C ALA A 61 -23.22 10.26 -10.31
N SER A 62 -23.45 9.44 -9.28
CA SER A 62 -24.57 8.48 -9.20
C SER A 62 -25.95 9.08 -9.49
N ASP A 63 -26.24 10.31 -9.05
CA ASP A 63 -27.52 10.97 -9.31
C ASP A 63 -27.71 11.25 -10.80
N PHE A 64 -26.74 11.92 -11.43
CA PHE A 64 -26.76 12.20 -12.86
C PHE A 64 -26.80 10.91 -13.71
N ILE A 65 -26.03 9.89 -13.31
CA ILE A 65 -26.01 8.58 -13.98
C ILE A 65 -27.39 7.91 -13.88
N ARG A 66 -28.03 7.97 -12.71
CA ARG A 66 -29.37 7.40 -12.52
C ARG A 66 -30.42 8.12 -13.37
N ASP A 67 -30.35 9.45 -13.44
CA ASP A 67 -31.26 10.24 -14.27
C ASP A 67 -31.08 9.92 -15.76
N ALA A 68 -29.83 9.80 -16.23
CA ALA A 68 -29.51 9.40 -17.60
C ALA A 68 -29.96 7.98 -17.94
N ILE A 69 -29.90 7.03 -17.00
CA ILE A 69 -30.38 5.66 -17.19
C ILE A 69 -31.93 5.62 -17.19
N ALA A 70 -32.57 6.36 -16.30
CA ALA A 70 -34.03 6.39 -16.18
C ALA A 70 -34.70 7.13 -17.35
N SER A 71 -34.06 8.19 -17.85
CA SER A 71 -34.53 9.00 -18.98
C SER A 71 -33.35 9.31 -19.91
N PRO A 72 -33.08 8.46 -20.92
CA PRO A 72 -31.93 8.56 -21.82
C PRO A 72 -32.16 9.63 -22.90
N THR A 73 -32.16 10.89 -22.50
CA THR A 73 -32.12 12.04 -23.39
C THR A 73 -30.67 12.49 -23.63
N PRO A 74 -30.35 13.12 -24.77
CA PRO A 74 -29.01 13.66 -25.02
C PRO A 74 -28.52 14.55 -23.88
N GLU A 75 -29.38 15.44 -23.36
CA GLU A 75 -29.08 16.34 -22.26
C GLU A 75 -28.74 15.62 -20.95
N ASN A 76 -29.49 14.57 -20.58
CA ASN A 76 -29.23 13.83 -19.34
C ASN A 76 -27.94 13.02 -19.45
N GLU A 77 -27.69 12.41 -20.61
CA GLU A 77 -26.45 11.67 -20.87
C GLU A 77 -25.23 12.62 -20.88
N ASP A 78 -25.34 13.83 -21.44
CA ASP A 78 -24.26 14.83 -21.42
C ASP A 78 -23.96 15.29 -19.98
N LYS A 79 -25.00 15.56 -19.17
CA LYS A 79 -24.82 15.89 -17.74
C LYS A 79 -24.14 14.76 -16.95
N ALA A 80 -24.53 13.52 -17.20
CA ALA A 80 -23.90 12.36 -16.56
C ALA A 80 -22.45 12.16 -17.01
N TRP A 81 -22.17 12.40 -18.29
CA TRP A 81 -20.83 12.36 -18.87
C TRP A 81 -19.91 13.43 -18.24
N ASP A 82 -20.38 14.67 -18.16
CA ASP A 82 -19.63 15.77 -17.54
C ASP A 82 -19.37 15.51 -16.06
N ALA A 83 -20.37 14.95 -15.35
CA ALA A 83 -20.24 14.62 -13.94
C ALA A 83 -19.25 13.45 -13.69
N VAL A 84 -19.19 12.45 -14.58
CA VAL A 84 -18.30 11.30 -14.42
C VAL A 84 -16.86 11.58 -14.88
N SER A 85 -16.67 12.50 -15.81
CA SER A 85 -15.36 12.79 -16.43
C SER A 85 -14.23 13.06 -15.41
N PRO A 86 -14.41 13.91 -14.37
CA PRO A 86 -13.37 14.12 -13.35
C PRO A 86 -13.01 12.84 -12.58
N THR A 87 -13.98 11.94 -12.38
CA THR A 87 -13.71 10.64 -11.74
C THR A 87 -12.86 9.76 -12.65
N VAL A 88 -13.11 9.78 -13.95
CA VAL A 88 -12.33 9.01 -14.94
C VAL A 88 -10.88 9.47 -14.96
N ASP A 89 -10.64 10.77 -15.02
CA ASP A 89 -9.27 11.32 -15.04
C ASP A 89 -8.52 11.00 -13.74
N MET A 90 -9.17 11.17 -12.59
CA MET A 90 -8.62 10.74 -11.30
C MET A 90 -8.26 9.25 -11.28
N LEU A 91 -9.08 8.38 -11.87
CA LEU A 91 -8.80 6.93 -11.94
C LEU A 91 -7.68 6.58 -12.90
N ARG A 92 -7.48 7.38 -13.97
CA ARG A 92 -6.31 7.26 -14.84
C ARG A 92 -5.04 7.58 -14.06
N ASP A 93 -5.02 8.67 -13.30
CA ASP A 93 -3.87 9.07 -12.48
C ASP A 93 -3.52 7.99 -11.45
N PHE A 94 -4.53 7.38 -10.80
CA PHE A 94 -4.30 6.28 -9.86
C PHE A 94 -3.72 5.04 -10.52
N TYR A 95 -4.18 4.71 -11.72
CA TYR A 95 -3.68 3.54 -12.45
C TYR A 95 -2.27 3.77 -13.00
N GLU A 96 -1.97 4.99 -13.46
CA GLU A 96 -0.62 5.39 -13.86
C GLU A 96 0.34 5.30 -12.69
N TYR A 97 -0.02 5.85 -11.52
CA TYR A 97 0.80 5.70 -10.31
C TYR A 97 0.98 4.22 -9.90
N ALA A 98 -0.05 3.38 -10.03
CA ALA A 98 0.08 1.95 -9.77
C ALA A 98 1.07 1.27 -10.74
N SER A 99 1.19 1.78 -11.96
CA SER A 99 2.18 1.31 -12.95
C SER A 99 3.59 1.78 -12.57
N GLU A 100 3.74 3.01 -12.07
CA GLU A 100 5.01 3.49 -11.50
C GLU A 100 5.47 2.64 -10.32
N LEU A 101 4.56 2.23 -9.42
CA LEU A 101 4.88 1.29 -8.34
C LEU A 101 5.40 -0.05 -8.90
N GLU A 102 4.72 -0.61 -9.91
CA GLU A 102 5.09 -1.87 -10.54
C GLU A 102 6.50 -1.84 -11.14
N GLU A 103 6.86 -0.75 -11.80
CA GLU A 103 8.18 -0.59 -12.41
C GLU A 103 9.29 -0.36 -11.37
N ASN A 104 8.99 0.40 -10.31
CA ASN A 104 10.03 0.95 -9.44
C ASN A 104 10.24 0.21 -8.11
N ILE A 105 9.26 -0.56 -7.62
CA ILE A 105 9.45 -1.43 -6.44
C ILE A 105 10.61 -2.42 -6.65
N PRO A 106 10.73 -3.12 -7.80
CA PRO A 106 11.87 -3.99 -8.06
C PRO A 106 13.22 -3.28 -8.00
N ARG A 107 13.30 -2.04 -8.49
CA ARG A 107 14.52 -1.21 -8.45
C ARG A 107 14.91 -0.92 -6.99
N LEU A 108 13.94 -0.54 -6.16
CA LEU A 108 14.15 -0.30 -4.73
C LEU A 108 14.60 -1.58 -4.00
N LEU A 109 13.88 -2.68 -4.17
CA LEU A 109 14.20 -3.96 -3.54
C LEU A 109 15.54 -4.53 -4.02
N SER A 110 15.96 -4.24 -5.25
CA SER A 110 17.27 -4.66 -5.74
C SER A 110 18.42 -4.08 -4.91
N VAL A 111 18.33 -2.80 -4.54
CA VAL A 111 19.35 -2.13 -3.72
C VAL A 111 19.27 -2.58 -2.27
N LEU A 112 18.06 -2.67 -1.71
CA LEU A 112 17.88 -3.00 -0.29
C LEU A 112 18.13 -4.48 0.01
N CYS A 113 17.79 -5.39 -0.91
CA CYS A 113 17.67 -6.82 -0.60
C CYS A 113 18.62 -7.75 -1.35
N GLN A 114 19.38 -7.29 -2.35
CA GLN A 114 20.39 -8.15 -2.98
C GLN A 114 21.68 -8.18 -2.15
N GLY A 115 22.20 -9.39 -1.90
CA GLY A 115 23.41 -9.58 -1.10
C GLY A 115 23.14 -9.49 0.40
N ASP A 116 23.92 -8.68 1.11
CA ASP A 116 23.86 -8.56 2.57
C ASP A 116 22.85 -7.49 2.99
N VAL A 117 21.62 -7.94 3.28
CA VAL A 117 20.46 -7.09 3.63
C VAL A 117 20.77 -6.16 4.80
N ASN A 118 21.44 -6.66 5.84
CA ASN A 118 21.72 -5.85 7.03
C ASN A 118 22.63 -4.66 6.68
N LYS A 119 23.70 -4.92 5.92
CA LYS A 119 24.60 -3.85 5.45
C LYS A 119 23.89 -2.88 4.51
N ASN A 120 23.03 -3.39 3.63
CA ASN A 120 22.30 -2.53 2.71
C ASN A 120 21.36 -1.60 3.46
N LEU A 121 20.60 -2.10 4.43
CA LEU A 121 19.68 -1.30 5.24
C LEU A 121 20.42 -0.24 6.08
N GLU A 122 21.55 -0.60 6.68
CA GLU A 122 22.41 0.35 7.42
C GLU A 122 22.96 1.46 6.51
N LYS A 123 23.35 1.10 5.27
CA LYS A 123 23.95 2.00 4.29
C LYS A 123 22.92 2.89 3.58
N HIS A 124 21.76 2.34 3.26
CA HIS A 124 20.74 2.91 2.39
C HIS A 124 19.50 3.34 3.19
N GLN A 125 19.73 4.20 4.19
CA GLN A 125 18.70 4.64 5.12
C GLN A 125 17.63 5.50 4.43
N GLY A 126 18.04 6.32 3.45
CA GLY A 126 17.13 7.14 2.67
C GLY A 126 16.16 6.28 1.86
N LEU A 127 16.66 5.28 1.14
CA LEU A 127 15.81 4.33 0.40
C LEU A 127 14.93 3.48 1.33
N THR A 128 15.43 3.12 2.52
CA THR A 128 14.63 2.40 3.52
C THR A 128 13.45 3.24 4.02
N LYS A 129 13.66 4.53 4.30
CA LYS A 129 12.58 5.47 4.63
C LYS A 129 11.61 5.64 3.47
N LEU A 130 12.13 5.82 2.25
CA LEU A 130 11.31 5.94 1.05
C LEU A 130 10.41 4.71 0.85
N PHE A 131 10.92 3.51 1.16
CA PHE A 131 10.10 2.30 1.13
C PHE A 131 8.96 2.37 2.16
N ALA A 132 9.25 2.82 3.39
CA ALA A 132 8.22 3.03 4.41
C ALA A 132 7.18 4.09 3.99
N ASP A 133 7.59 5.19 3.36
CA ASP A 133 6.69 6.22 2.82
C ASP A 133 5.74 5.64 1.75
N ILE A 134 6.25 4.75 0.87
CA ILE A 134 5.41 4.04 -0.11
C ILE A 134 4.39 3.14 0.59
N LEU A 135 4.82 2.34 1.57
CA LEU A 135 3.91 1.44 2.30
C LEU A 135 2.82 2.21 3.06
N ASP A 136 3.15 3.40 3.58
CA ASP A 136 2.18 4.29 4.22
C ASP A 136 1.12 4.79 3.23
N PHE A 137 1.54 5.26 2.06
CA PHE A 137 0.63 5.68 1.00
C PHE A 137 -0.28 4.53 0.55
N VAL A 138 0.29 3.35 0.31
CA VAL A 138 -0.45 2.16 -0.13
C VAL A 138 -1.58 1.84 0.84
N PHE A 139 -1.30 1.88 2.14
CA PHE A 139 -2.32 1.67 3.16
C PHE A 139 -3.41 2.76 3.13
N GLU A 140 -3.02 4.03 3.09
CA GLU A 140 -3.96 5.16 3.09
C GLU A 140 -4.86 5.15 1.86
N PHE A 141 -4.29 4.95 0.67
CA PHE A 141 -5.02 4.94 -0.58
C PHE A 141 -6.11 3.87 -0.55
N ASP A 142 -5.74 2.63 -0.21
CA ASP A 142 -6.67 1.51 -0.18
C ASP A 142 -7.76 1.70 0.89
N TYR A 143 -7.39 2.29 2.04
CA TYR A 143 -8.36 2.66 3.07
C TYR A 143 -9.42 3.64 2.54
N TRP A 144 -9.01 4.72 1.88
CA TRP A 144 -9.94 5.71 1.34
C TRP A 144 -10.75 5.14 0.17
N LYS A 145 -10.13 4.30 -0.66
CA LYS A 145 -10.80 3.67 -1.80
C LYS A 145 -11.91 2.73 -1.34
N MET A 146 -11.66 1.91 -0.33
CA MET A 146 -12.67 0.96 0.20
C MET A 146 -13.93 1.64 0.73
N ARG A 147 -13.86 2.92 1.12
CA ARG A 147 -15.00 3.70 1.61
C ARG A 147 -15.89 4.28 0.51
N ASN A 148 -15.46 4.18 -0.75
CA ASN A 148 -16.12 4.77 -1.91
C ASN A 148 -16.56 3.68 -2.90
N PRO A 149 -17.55 2.83 -2.56
CA PRO A 149 -17.99 1.75 -3.44
C PRO A 149 -18.61 2.24 -4.76
N THR A 150 -19.11 3.48 -4.81
CA THR A 150 -19.72 4.07 -6.01
C THR A 150 -18.71 4.37 -7.11
N LEU A 151 -17.41 4.49 -6.79
CA LEU A 151 -16.35 4.77 -7.75
C LEU A 151 -16.29 3.71 -8.87
N GLN A 152 -16.54 2.43 -8.55
CA GLN A 152 -16.63 1.38 -9.55
C GLN A 152 -17.87 1.51 -10.44
N ASN A 153 -19.00 1.95 -9.89
CA ASN A 153 -20.25 2.12 -10.62
C ASN A 153 -20.14 3.30 -11.61
N ASP A 154 -19.57 4.41 -11.15
CA ASP A 154 -19.35 5.60 -11.94
C ASP A 154 -18.42 5.28 -13.12
N PHE A 155 -17.30 4.61 -12.87
CA PHE A 155 -16.41 4.17 -13.95
C PHE A 155 -17.04 3.13 -14.90
N SER A 156 -17.89 2.25 -14.38
CA SER A 156 -18.65 1.30 -15.21
C SER A 156 -19.67 1.98 -16.12
N TYR A 157 -20.21 3.14 -15.71
CA TYR A 157 -21.04 3.97 -16.60
C TYR A 157 -20.20 4.56 -17.74
N TYR A 158 -19.06 5.18 -17.43
CA TYR A 158 -18.15 5.71 -18.44
C TYR A 158 -17.77 4.67 -19.50
N ARG A 159 -17.35 3.46 -19.08
CA ARG A 159 -16.99 2.38 -20.02
C ARG A 159 -18.16 1.98 -20.94
N ARG A 160 -19.38 1.92 -20.42
CA ARG A 160 -20.58 1.62 -21.24
C ARG A 160 -20.86 2.71 -22.27
N MET A 161 -20.59 3.97 -21.93
CA MET A 161 -20.79 5.09 -22.84
C MET A 161 -19.70 5.16 -23.93
N LEU A 162 -18.45 4.82 -23.61
CA LEU A 162 -17.38 4.65 -24.61
C LEU A 162 -17.72 3.58 -25.65
N GLN A 163 -18.18 2.40 -25.21
CA GLN A 163 -18.51 1.28 -26.09
C GLN A 163 -19.69 1.57 -27.04
N ARG A 164 -20.53 2.55 -26.70
CA ARG A 164 -21.61 3.05 -27.58
C ARG A 164 -21.12 4.00 -28.67
N GLY A 165 -19.84 4.39 -28.65
CA GLY A 165 -19.23 5.26 -29.66
C GLY A 165 -19.65 6.73 -29.61
N ARG A 166 -20.40 7.16 -28.57
CA ARG A 166 -20.94 8.53 -28.47
C ARG A 166 -19.92 9.57 -28.00
N TYR A 167 -18.92 9.16 -27.20
CA TYR A 167 -17.96 10.05 -26.54
C TYR A 167 -16.50 9.62 -26.70
N GLY A 168 -16.17 8.83 -27.73
CA GLY A 168 -14.77 8.61 -28.07
C GLY A 168 -14.10 9.97 -28.36
N ARG A 169 -12.87 10.19 -27.90
CA ARG A 169 -12.12 11.41 -28.22
C ARG A 169 -11.94 11.52 -29.73
N ALA A 170 -12.84 12.25 -30.40
CA ALA A 170 -12.65 12.72 -31.77
C ALA A 170 -11.69 13.90 -31.74
N SER A 171 -10.38 13.64 -31.73
CA SER A 171 -9.38 14.71 -31.88
C SER A 171 -8.07 14.16 -32.43
N ASP A 172 -8.02 13.98 -33.75
CA ASP A 172 -7.00 14.46 -34.70
C ASP A 172 -7.03 13.54 -35.93
N GLU A 173 -7.16 14.13 -37.12
CA GLU A 173 -7.12 13.43 -38.43
C GLU A 173 -5.80 12.68 -38.71
N SER A 174 -4.89 12.60 -37.73
CA SER A 174 -3.55 11.98 -37.83
C SER A 174 -3.46 10.57 -37.24
N VAL A 175 -4.43 10.13 -36.43
CA VAL A 175 -4.51 8.76 -35.90
C VAL A 175 -5.85 8.18 -36.33
N SER A 176 -5.85 7.06 -37.07
CA SER A 176 -7.07 6.31 -37.40
C SER A 176 -7.98 6.24 -36.18
N ASP A 177 -9.17 6.84 -36.24
CA ASP A 177 -10.13 6.98 -35.13
C ASP A 177 -10.36 5.66 -34.38
N LEU A 178 -10.27 4.55 -35.12
CA LEU A 178 -10.36 3.19 -34.59
C LEU A 178 -9.23 2.85 -33.61
N ARG A 179 -7.98 3.23 -33.92
CA ARG A 179 -6.82 2.94 -33.05
C ARG A 179 -6.90 3.72 -31.73
N SER A 180 -7.30 4.99 -31.78
CA SER A 180 -7.48 5.82 -30.57
C SER A 180 -8.60 5.27 -29.68
N ALA A 181 -9.74 4.91 -30.27
CA ALA A 181 -10.85 4.29 -29.54
C ALA A 181 -10.46 2.94 -28.92
N MET A 182 -9.68 2.12 -29.63
CA MET A 182 -9.17 0.84 -29.10
C MET A 182 -8.21 1.04 -27.92
N LEU A 183 -7.35 2.05 -27.96
CA LEU A 183 -6.44 2.36 -26.85
C LEU A 183 -7.22 2.86 -25.61
N GLU A 184 -8.25 3.68 -25.82
CA GLU A 184 -9.10 4.16 -24.73
C GLU A 184 -9.91 3.02 -24.08
N ASP A 185 -10.44 2.09 -24.88
CA ASP A 185 -11.14 0.90 -24.35
C ASP A 185 -10.19 -0.06 -23.61
N ASP A 186 -8.97 -0.32 -24.14
CA ASP A 186 -7.98 -1.15 -23.44
C ASP A 186 -7.56 -0.54 -22.10
N GLN A 187 -7.28 0.77 -22.08
CA GLN A 187 -6.97 1.49 -20.84
C GLN A 187 -8.13 1.41 -19.85
N ALA A 188 -9.37 1.63 -20.31
CA ALA A 188 -10.56 1.53 -19.46
C ALA A 188 -10.74 0.11 -18.89
N ASN A 189 -10.46 -0.94 -19.67
CA ASN A 189 -10.53 -2.31 -19.18
C ASN A 189 -9.49 -2.58 -18.08
N ARG A 190 -8.25 -2.09 -18.25
CA ARG A 190 -7.20 -2.23 -17.23
C ARG A 190 -7.53 -1.47 -15.94
N ILE A 191 -8.02 -0.25 -16.04
CA ILE A 191 -8.48 0.53 -14.88
C ILE A 191 -9.63 -0.21 -14.18
N SER A 192 -10.58 -0.76 -14.93
CA SER A 192 -11.69 -1.54 -14.37
C SER A 192 -11.21 -2.75 -13.55
N LEU A 193 -10.20 -3.47 -14.05
CA LEU A 193 -9.60 -4.59 -13.32
C LEU A 193 -8.84 -4.13 -12.07
N PHE A 194 -8.14 -3.00 -12.16
CA PHE A 194 -7.45 -2.38 -11.03
C PHE A 194 -8.43 -2.03 -9.91
N ILE A 195 -9.47 -1.24 -10.18
CA ILE A 195 -10.41 -0.77 -9.16
C ILE A 195 -11.36 -1.87 -8.63
N ALA A 196 -11.45 -3.01 -9.31
CA ALA A 196 -12.27 -4.15 -8.86
C ALA A 196 -11.75 -4.76 -7.55
N TYR A 197 -10.44 -4.71 -7.30
CA TYR A 197 -9.87 -5.20 -6.05
C TYR A 197 -10.16 -4.24 -4.90
N PRO A 198 -10.52 -4.70 -3.69
CA PRO A 198 -10.72 -3.83 -2.53
C PRO A 198 -9.49 -2.98 -2.19
N THR A 199 -8.31 -3.57 -2.32
CA THR A 199 -7.00 -3.02 -1.95
C THR A 199 -6.05 -3.00 -3.16
N PRO A 200 -6.35 -2.16 -4.18
CA PRO A 200 -5.68 -2.24 -5.47
C PRO A 200 -4.20 -1.87 -5.44
N MET A 201 -3.78 -0.91 -4.60
CA MET A 201 -2.38 -0.54 -4.47
C MET A 201 -1.58 -1.61 -3.74
N LEU A 202 -2.13 -2.13 -2.63
CA LEU A 202 -1.49 -3.20 -1.87
C LEU A 202 -1.36 -4.46 -2.71
N LYS A 203 -2.41 -4.83 -3.47
CA LYS A 203 -2.32 -5.95 -4.41
C LYS A 203 -1.19 -5.75 -5.42
N ARG A 204 -1.07 -4.55 -6.00
CA ARG A 204 0.00 -4.27 -6.97
C ARG A 204 1.39 -4.45 -6.35
N VAL A 205 1.61 -3.93 -5.14
CA VAL A 205 2.87 -4.05 -4.40
C VAL A 205 3.17 -5.52 -4.07
N ILE A 206 2.17 -6.29 -3.63
CA ILE A 206 2.29 -7.73 -3.34
C ILE A 206 2.71 -8.50 -4.60
N ASP A 207 1.97 -8.35 -5.69
CA ASP A 207 2.21 -9.09 -6.94
C ASP A 207 3.61 -8.78 -7.48
N THR A 208 3.94 -7.48 -7.58
CA THR A 208 5.23 -6.99 -8.07
C THR A 208 6.40 -7.49 -7.22
N SER A 209 6.28 -7.39 -5.88
CA SER A 209 7.33 -7.84 -4.96
C SER A 209 7.52 -9.35 -5.04
N THR A 210 6.42 -10.11 -5.11
CA THR A 210 6.45 -11.58 -5.20
C THR A 210 7.09 -12.05 -6.51
N GLU A 211 6.75 -11.40 -7.63
CA GLU A 211 7.37 -11.68 -8.93
C GLU A 211 8.88 -11.40 -8.89
N PHE A 212 9.28 -10.21 -8.42
CA PHE A 212 10.68 -9.83 -8.28
C PHE A 212 11.46 -10.82 -7.42
N VAL A 213 10.92 -11.17 -6.25
CA VAL A 213 11.53 -12.13 -5.32
C VAL A 213 11.70 -13.50 -5.96
N THR A 214 10.66 -13.99 -6.64
CA THR A 214 10.68 -15.32 -7.26
C THR A 214 11.70 -15.37 -8.39
N LYS A 215 11.71 -14.35 -9.26
CA LYS A 215 12.64 -14.24 -10.39
C LYS A 215 14.09 -14.18 -9.96
N ASN A 216 14.39 -13.50 -8.85
CA ASN A 216 15.75 -13.26 -8.38
C ASN A 216 16.19 -14.19 -7.22
N ARG A 217 15.31 -15.08 -6.76
CA ARG A 217 15.54 -16.00 -5.61
C ARG A 217 15.94 -15.26 -4.33
N LEU A 218 15.24 -14.18 -4.02
CA LEU A 218 15.52 -13.29 -2.89
C LEU A 218 14.54 -13.46 -1.72
N GLN A 219 13.88 -14.62 -1.59
CA GLN A 219 12.83 -14.86 -0.60
C GLN A 219 13.31 -14.51 0.80
N LYS A 220 14.42 -15.13 1.23
CA LYS A 220 15.00 -14.89 2.55
C LYS A 220 15.38 -13.42 2.74
N SER A 221 16.07 -12.83 1.76
CA SER A 221 16.58 -11.47 1.89
C SER A 221 15.47 -10.42 2.00
N VAL A 222 14.41 -10.55 1.18
CA VAL A 222 13.26 -9.63 1.26
C VAL A 222 12.44 -9.88 2.51
N SER A 223 12.24 -11.14 2.92
CA SER A 223 11.63 -11.48 4.21
C SER A 223 12.39 -10.87 5.39
N ASP A 224 13.72 -10.96 5.41
CA ASP A 224 14.57 -10.38 6.46
C ASP A 224 14.45 -8.85 6.47
N CYS A 225 14.43 -8.19 5.30
CA CYS A 225 14.19 -6.76 5.18
C CYS A 225 12.83 -6.33 5.74
N LEU A 226 11.75 -7.04 5.40
CA LEU A 226 10.41 -6.75 5.88
C LEU A 226 10.26 -7.01 7.39
N ALA A 227 10.93 -8.05 7.91
CA ALA A 227 10.99 -8.32 9.34
C ALA A 227 11.75 -7.21 10.10
N ALA A 228 12.83 -6.68 9.52
CA ALA A 228 13.54 -5.53 10.06
C ALA A 228 12.65 -4.29 10.12
N LEU A 229 11.95 -3.97 9.02
CA LEU A 229 11.00 -2.86 8.94
C LEU A 229 9.90 -3.00 9.99
N TRP A 230 9.29 -4.19 10.09
CA TRP A 230 8.29 -4.53 11.09
C TRP A 230 8.82 -4.29 12.52
N SER A 231 10.01 -4.82 12.82
CA SER A 231 10.64 -4.72 14.14
C SER A 231 10.87 -3.27 14.54
N THR A 232 11.46 -2.46 13.66
CA THR A 232 11.74 -1.05 13.94
C THR A 232 10.45 -0.26 14.14
N CYS A 233 9.41 -0.52 13.34
CA CYS A 233 8.09 0.09 13.54
C CYS A 233 7.49 -0.31 14.91
N TYR A 234 7.48 -1.60 15.24
CA TYR A 234 6.98 -2.11 16.52
C TYR A 234 7.69 -1.46 17.71
N HIS A 235 9.02 -1.46 17.72
CA HIS A 235 9.82 -0.90 18.82
C HIS A 235 9.63 0.62 18.93
N THR A 236 9.52 1.33 17.81
CA THR A 236 9.29 2.77 17.79
C THR A 236 7.95 3.12 18.41
N VAL A 237 6.88 2.42 18.03
CA VAL A 237 5.54 2.62 18.61
C VAL A 237 5.52 2.18 20.08
N ASN A 238 6.18 1.08 20.44
CA ASN A 238 6.17 0.56 21.81
C ASN A 238 6.92 1.49 22.77
N LYS A 239 8.08 2.01 22.35
CA LYS A 239 8.87 2.98 23.11
C LYS A 239 8.13 4.31 23.27
N LYS A 240 7.55 4.83 22.17
CA LYS A 240 6.77 6.08 22.18
C LYS A 240 5.44 5.94 22.96
N GLY A 241 4.82 4.76 22.98
CA GLY A 241 3.62 4.47 23.78
C GLY A 241 3.89 4.30 25.28
N ALA A 242 5.10 3.84 25.64
CA ALA A 242 5.53 3.77 27.05
C ALA A 242 5.83 5.17 27.63
N GLN A 243 6.27 6.11 26.80
CA GLN A 243 6.33 7.52 27.16
C GLN A 243 4.92 8.10 27.01
N LYS A 244 4.18 8.25 28.12
CA LYS A 244 2.79 8.78 28.21
C LYS A 244 2.57 10.21 27.64
N SER A 245 3.47 10.71 26.80
CA SER A 245 3.54 12.07 26.27
C SER A 245 4.06 12.10 24.82
N SER A 246 3.62 11.18 23.95
CA SER A 246 3.93 11.37 22.52
C SER A 246 3.13 12.56 21.98
N GLN A 247 3.79 13.71 21.83
CA GLN A 247 3.24 14.94 21.29
C GLN A 247 2.89 14.85 19.78
N ARG A 248 3.12 13.70 19.13
CA ARG A 248 2.88 13.50 17.68
C ARG A 248 2.16 12.16 17.39
N PRO A 249 0.82 12.12 17.43
CA PRO A 249 0.04 10.91 17.12
C PRO A 249 0.19 10.44 15.66
N GLU A 250 0.37 11.38 14.72
CA GLU A 250 0.54 11.08 13.28
C GLU A 250 1.71 10.13 13.01
N VAL A 251 2.81 10.30 13.75
CA VAL A 251 4.01 9.47 13.62
C VAL A 251 3.76 8.04 14.11
N SER A 252 3.02 7.88 15.20
CA SER A 252 2.62 6.54 15.66
C SER A 252 1.74 5.83 14.62
N THR A 253 0.83 6.58 13.99
CA THR A 253 -0.06 6.07 12.94
C THR A 253 0.72 5.65 11.68
N PHE A 254 1.71 6.43 11.26
CA PHE A 254 2.66 6.05 10.19
C PHE A 254 3.32 4.69 10.47
N PHE A 255 3.97 4.54 11.64
CA PHE A 255 4.66 3.30 11.97
C PHE A 255 3.71 2.11 12.11
N LEU A 256 2.49 2.29 12.61
CA LEU A 256 1.48 1.22 12.66
C LEU A 256 1.05 0.76 11.27
N LYS A 257 0.85 1.69 10.33
CA LYS A 257 0.50 1.36 8.93
C LYS A 257 1.63 0.60 8.24
N VAL A 258 2.85 1.13 8.30
CA VAL A 258 4.05 0.49 7.74
C VAL A 258 4.27 -0.89 8.34
N MET A 259 4.10 -1.04 9.66
CA MET A 259 4.18 -2.34 10.33
C MET A 259 3.16 -3.33 9.76
N VAL A 260 1.90 -2.95 9.61
CA VAL A 260 0.84 -3.83 9.07
C VAL A 260 1.12 -4.23 7.63
N VAL A 261 1.49 -3.28 6.76
CA VAL A 261 1.79 -3.59 5.36
C VAL A 261 3.03 -4.49 5.24
N SER A 262 4.04 -4.27 6.09
CA SER A 262 5.23 -5.14 6.13
C SER A 262 4.88 -6.57 6.52
N ILE A 263 3.97 -6.77 7.49
CA ILE A 263 3.47 -8.10 7.86
C ILE A 263 2.77 -8.77 6.67
N ILE A 264 1.89 -8.03 5.98
CA ILE A 264 1.16 -8.56 4.83
C ILE A 264 2.13 -8.96 3.71
N LEU A 265 3.07 -8.09 3.34
CA LEU A 265 4.06 -8.40 2.31
C LEU A 265 4.92 -9.60 2.69
N TYR A 266 5.38 -9.67 3.95
CA TYR A 266 6.13 -10.82 4.45
C TYR A 266 5.31 -12.10 4.31
N ASP A 267 4.02 -12.05 4.68
CA ASP A 267 3.14 -13.21 4.60
C ASP A 267 2.93 -13.71 3.17
N HIS A 268 2.96 -12.83 2.17
CA HIS A 268 2.88 -13.25 0.76
C HIS A 268 4.20 -13.80 0.20
N ILE A 269 5.33 -13.28 0.67
CA ILE A 269 6.68 -13.57 0.18
C ILE A 269 7.30 -14.81 0.84
N ASP A 270 7.15 -14.96 2.16
CA ASP A 270 7.68 -16.10 2.89
C ASP A 270 6.88 -17.36 2.60
N SER A 271 7.58 -18.48 2.38
CA SER A 271 6.97 -19.78 2.07
C SER A 271 6.07 -20.34 3.17
N HIS A 272 6.34 -19.99 4.44
CA HIS A 272 5.56 -20.44 5.59
C HIS A 272 4.64 -19.33 6.13
N GLY A 273 4.83 -18.10 5.69
CA GLY A 273 4.01 -16.96 6.08
C GLY A 273 4.32 -16.38 7.46
N ALA A 274 3.67 -15.25 7.76
CA ALA A 274 3.92 -14.47 8.97
C ALA A 274 3.30 -15.08 10.24
N PHE A 275 2.33 -15.99 10.10
CA PHE A 275 1.46 -16.46 11.18
C PHE A 275 1.94 -17.76 11.85
N THR A 276 3.07 -18.30 11.42
CA THR A 276 3.65 -19.52 12.00
C THR A 276 4.48 -19.23 13.24
N LYS A 277 4.74 -20.24 14.07
CA LYS A 277 5.55 -20.09 15.29
C LYS A 277 7.01 -19.76 15.02
N ASN A 278 7.51 -20.09 13.83
CA ASN A 278 8.91 -19.88 13.46
C ASN A 278 9.13 -18.54 12.74
N SER A 279 8.05 -17.80 12.47
CA SER A 279 8.13 -16.46 11.89
C SER A 279 8.88 -15.51 12.85
N PRO A 280 9.78 -14.65 12.34
CA PRO A 280 10.38 -13.58 13.13
C PRO A 280 9.37 -12.49 13.51
N ILE A 281 8.24 -12.43 12.80
CA ILE A 281 7.18 -11.46 13.07
C ILE A 281 6.29 -11.97 14.20
N ASN A 282 6.34 -11.28 15.34
CA ASN A 282 5.47 -11.59 16.48
C ASN A 282 4.08 -10.96 16.28
N ILE A 283 3.16 -11.73 15.67
CA ILE A 283 1.79 -11.29 15.40
C ILE A 283 1.05 -10.94 16.69
N LYS A 284 1.21 -11.68 17.79
CA LYS A 284 0.52 -11.38 19.06
C LYS A 284 0.88 -9.99 19.58
N HIS A 285 2.17 -9.65 19.55
CA HIS A 285 2.65 -8.34 19.98
C HIS A 285 2.18 -7.24 19.02
N SER A 286 2.21 -7.50 17.72
CA SER A 286 1.71 -6.58 16.68
C SER A 286 0.24 -6.25 16.88
N VAL A 287 -0.60 -7.26 17.13
CA VAL A 287 -2.03 -7.06 17.38
C VAL A 287 -2.26 -6.31 18.70
N LYS A 288 -1.54 -6.69 19.76
CA LYS A 288 -1.64 -6.01 21.05
C LYS A 288 -1.26 -4.53 20.96
N ILE A 289 -0.23 -4.16 20.18
CA ILE A 289 0.15 -2.75 20.03
C ILE A 289 -0.86 -1.97 19.19
N ILE A 290 -1.42 -2.58 18.14
CA ILE A 290 -2.51 -1.99 17.36
C ILE A 290 -3.72 -1.71 18.28
N GLN A 291 -4.13 -2.68 19.09
CA GLN A 291 -5.26 -2.56 20.02
C GLN A 291 -5.00 -1.61 21.21
N ASN A 292 -3.74 -1.42 21.63
CA ASN A 292 -3.40 -0.58 22.78
C ASN A 292 -3.19 0.90 22.43
N ASN A 293 -2.87 1.24 21.17
CA ASN A 293 -2.71 2.63 20.73
C ASN A 293 -4.05 3.40 20.59
N VAL A 294 -5.12 2.88 21.20
CA VAL A 294 -6.52 3.36 21.18
C VAL A 294 -6.76 4.64 22.01
N GLN A 295 -5.72 5.33 22.50
CA GLN A 295 -5.89 6.55 23.32
C GLN A 295 -5.88 7.86 22.51
N VAL A 296 -6.44 7.86 21.30
CA VAL A 296 -6.61 9.07 20.48
C VAL A 296 -8.11 9.30 20.22
N PRO A 297 -8.63 10.54 20.21
CA PRO A 297 -10.07 10.85 20.17
C PRO A 297 -10.85 10.13 19.07
N SER A 298 -12.17 10.09 19.25
CA SER A 298 -13.21 9.29 18.57
C SER A 298 -13.13 9.13 17.04
N ALA A 299 -12.41 9.97 16.31
CA ALA A 299 -12.14 9.79 14.88
C ALA A 299 -11.18 8.61 14.58
N GLU A 300 -10.26 8.29 15.50
CA GLU A 300 -9.18 7.30 15.32
C GLU A 300 -9.49 5.89 15.84
N LYS A 301 -10.65 5.68 16.48
CA LYS A 301 -11.17 4.33 16.73
C LYS A 301 -11.34 3.54 15.42
N THR A 302 -11.65 4.25 14.34
CA THR A 302 -11.69 3.73 12.97
C THR A 302 -10.31 3.15 12.57
N SER A 303 -9.22 3.86 12.86
CA SER A 303 -7.85 3.49 12.45
C SER A 303 -7.40 2.13 12.97
N THR A 304 -7.71 1.77 14.22
CA THR A 304 -7.40 0.44 14.78
C THR A 304 -8.16 -0.67 14.06
N SER A 305 -9.47 -0.48 13.86
CA SER A 305 -10.30 -1.44 13.15
C SER A 305 -9.86 -1.62 11.69
N ASN A 306 -9.34 -0.55 11.07
CA ASN A 306 -8.84 -0.58 9.70
C ASN A 306 -7.54 -1.38 9.60
N LEU A 307 -6.56 -1.12 10.49
CA LEU A 307 -5.31 -1.86 10.58
C LEU A 307 -5.56 -3.35 10.79
N MET A 308 -6.49 -3.69 11.68
CA MET A 308 -6.91 -5.07 11.93
C MET A 308 -7.62 -5.69 10.72
N SER A 309 -8.50 -4.94 10.05
CA SER A 309 -9.17 -5.40 8.84
C SER A 309 -8.20 -5.64 7.68
N ALA A 310 -7.20 -4.78 7.53
CA ALA A 310 -6.15 -4.95 6.53
C ALA A 310 -5.41 -6.28 6.73
N LEU A 311 -4.99 -6.60 7.97
CA LEU A 311 -4.40 -7.90 8.30
C LEU A 311 -5.37 -9.05 8.02
N ARG A 312 -6.64 -8.95 8.42
CA ARG A 312 -7.62 -10.04 8.26
C ARG A 312 -7.89 -10.40 6.80
N TYR A 313 -8.04 -9.40 5.94
CA TYR A 313 -8.54 -9.60 4.58
C TYR A 313 -7.44 -9.68 3.52
N ASN A 314 -6.22 -9.22 3.81
CA ASN A 314 -5.11 -9.22 2.84
C ASN A 314 -4.00 -10.23 3.17
N SER A 315 -4.06 -10.90 4.33
CA SER A 315 -3.11 -11.96 4.65
C SER A 315 -3.38 -13.23 3.83
N LYS A 316 -2.32 -13.88 3.39
CA LYS A 316 -2.33 -15.13 2.62
C LYS A 316 -2.53 -16.35 3.51
N HIS A 317 -1.76 -16.49 4.59
CA HIS A 317 -1.69 -17.72 5.39
C HIS A 317 -2.48 -17.65 6.70
N LEU A 318 -3.16 -16.53 7.00
CA LEU A 318 -3.95 -16.38 8.23
C LEU A 318 -4.99 -17.50 8.43
N ASN A 319 -5.61 -17.94 7.34
CA ASN A 319 -6.68 -18.93 7.37
C ASN A 319 -6.20 -20.38 7.27
N ASP A 320 -4.90 -20.62 7.02
CA ASP A 320 -4.32 -21.96 6.88
C ASP A 320 -4.50 -22.82 8.12
N ASP A 321 -4.62 -24.14 7.94
CA ASP A 321 -4.76 -25.10 9.05
C ASP A 321 -3.54 -25.11 9.97
N SER A 322 -2.37 -24.76 9.44
CA SER A 322 -1.11 -24.62 10.20
C SER A 322 -1.10 -23.41 11.14
N THR A 323 -1.94 -22.40 10.89
CA THR A 323 -1.98 -21.18 11.70
C THR A 323 -2.56 -21.46 13.08
N PRO A 324 -1.84 -21.16 14.19
CA PRO A 324 -2.29 -21.49 15.53
C PRO A 324 -3.67 -20.89 15.87
N LYS A 325 -4.56 -21.70 16.45
CA LYS A 325 -5.92 -21.27 16.86
C LYS A 325 -5.92 -20.00 17.72
N ALA A 326 -4.93 -19.84 18.59
CA ALA A 326 -4.79 -18.64 19.42
C ALA A 326 -4.59 -17.36 18.58
N ILE A 327 -3.86 -17.45 17.47
CA ILE A 327 -3.67 -16.32 16.54
C ILE A 327 -4.97 -16.04 15.78
N LYS A 328 -5.64 -17.07 15.25
CA LYS A 328 -6.94 -16.93 14.59
C LYS A 328 -7.97 -16.25 15.51
N ASN A 329 -8.02 -16.65 16.78
CA ASN A 329 -8.94 -16.05 17.76
C ASN A 329 -8.63 -14.58 18.04
N VAL A 330 -7.35 -14.22 18.20
CA VAL A 330 -6.92 -12.82 18.41
C VAL A 330 -7.20 -11.96 17.17
N MET A 331 -7.15 -12.57 15.98
CA MET A 331 -7.50 -11.89 14.74
C MET A 331 -9.01 -11.83 14.50
N ALA A 332 -9.81 -12.75 15.03
CA ALA A 332 -11.27 -12.70 14.90
C ALA A 332 -11.95 -11.69 15.84
N ALA A 333 -11.31 -11.36 16.98
CA ALA A 333 -11.79 -10.39 17.97
C ALA A 333 -11.60 -8.94 17.49
#